data_AF-A0AA40DUS3-F1
#
_entry.id   AF-A0AA40DUS3-F1
#
_cell.length_a   1.000
_cell.length_b   1.000
_cell.length_c   1.000
_cell.angle_alpha   90.00
_cell.angle_beta   90.00
_cell.angle_gamma   90.00
#
_symmetry.space_group_name_H-M   'P 1'
#
loop_
_entity.id
_entity.type
_entity.pdbx_description
1 polymer ?
#
loop_
_entity_poly.entity_id
_entity_poly.type
_entity_poly.pdbx_seq_one_letter_code
_entity_poly.pdbx_strand_id
1 'polypeptide(L)' 'MFSSLALALSPWLIGRVSGAVHDLFVGNLMDPARIYSLSFDDATNEFRRNGNITADASHAWIGFDVSRVWVNLDECCS' A
#
# COMPACT_ATOMS: atom_id res chain seq x y z
N MET A 1 58.13 17.29 2.70
CA MET A 1 57.38 16.96 3.94
C MET A 1 55.94 16.68 3.53
N PHE A 2 55.36 15.64 4.12
CA PHE A 2 54.33 14.81 3.49
C PHE A 2 53.00 15.50 3.22
N SER A 3 52.49 15.18 2.03
CA SER A 3 51.18 15.48 1.47
C SER A 3 50.04 15.23 2.45
N SER A 4 49.22 16.27 2.71
CA SER A 4 47.94 16.14 3.40
C SER A 4 46.99 15.36 2.50
N LEU A 5 46.81 14.08 2.83
CA LEU A 5 45.82 13.20 2.21
C LEU A 5 44.42 13.69 2.61
N ALA A 6 43.79 14.51 1.77
CA ALA A 6 42.39 14.85 1.91
C ALA A 6 41.55 13.60 1.58
N LEU A 7 41.05 12.92 2.61
CA LEU A 7 39.98 11.93 2.49
C LEU A 7 38.72 12.67 2.02
N ALA A 8 38.56 12.74 0.69
CA ALA A 8 37.30 13.13 0.08
C ALA A 8 36.26 12.06 0.43
N LEU A 9 35.45 12.34 1.46
CA LEU A 9 34.20 11.62 1.69
C LEU A 9 33.37 11.81 0.42
N SER A 10 33.34 10.78 -0.42
CA SER A 10 32.47 10.75 -1.59
C SER A 10 31.03 10.92 -1.13
N PRO A 11 30.34 12.04 -1.45
CA PRO A 11 28.95 12.25 -1.05
C PRO A 11 27.97 11.35 -1.84
N TRP A 12 28.46 10.36 -2.59
CA TRP A 12 27.70 9.58 -3.56
C TRP A 12 27.29 8.19 -3.07
N LEU A 13 27.44 7.86 -1.79
CA LEU A 13 26.73 6.71 -1.21
C LEU A 13 25.31 7.09 -0.77
N ILE A 14 24.60 7.88 -1.58
CA ILE A 14 23.15 7.98 -1.47
C ILE A 14 22.62 6.70 -2.12
N GLY A 15 22.53 5.62 -1.32
CA GLY A 15 21.80 4.43 -1.70
C GLY A 15 20.40 4.85 -2.08
N ARG A 16 20.04 4.72 -3.36
CA ARG A 16 18.66 4.92 -3.81
C ARG A 16 17.83 3.80 -3.18
N VAL A 17 17.16 4.08 -2.08
CA VAL A 17 16.07 3.25 -1.60
C VAL A 17 14.97 3.42 -2.63
N SER A 18 14.82 2.42 -3.51
CA SER A 18 13.69 2.37 -4.43
C SER A 18 12.46 1.99 -3.61
N GLY A 19 11.71 2.99 -3.17
CA GLY A 19 10.41 2.79 -2.53
C GLY A 19 9.34 2.44 -3.54
N ALA A 20 8.42 1.56 -3.16
CA ALA A 20 7.18 1.32 -3.86
C ALA A 20 5.99 1.71 -2.98
N VAL A 21 4.93 2.18 -3.64
CA VAL A 21 3.63 2.38 -3.00
C VAL A 21 2.77 1.16 -3.33
N HIS A 22 2.34 0.46 -2.29
CA HIS A 22 1.50 -0.73 -2.40
C HIS A 22 0.06 -0.35 -2.04
N ASP A 23 -0.90 -0.74 -2.89
CA ASP A 23 -2.32 -0.50 -2.64
C ASP A 23 -2.96 -1.72 -1.97
N LEU A 24 -3.79 -1.47 -0.96
CA LEU A 24 -4.54 -2.47 -0.22
C LEU A 24 -6.02 -2.11 -0.18
N PHE A 25 -6.88 -3.14 -0.15
CA PHE A 25 -8.32 -2.98 -0.04
C PHE A 25 -8.84 -3.80 1.15
N VAL A 26 -9.62 -3.15 2.01
CA VAL A 26 -10.10 -3.74 3.26
C VAL A 26 -11.59 -3.48 3.41
N GLY A 27 -12.37 -4.54 3.61
CA GLY A 27 -13.79 -4.47 3.96
C GLY A 27 -13.99 -4.32 5.47
N ASN A 28 -15.13 -3.77 5.88
CA ASN A 28 -15.56 -3.80 7.28
C ASN A 28 -16.76 -4.75 7.49
N LEU A 29 -16.90 -5.20 8.73
CA LEU A 29 -17.98 -6.10 9.18
C LEU A 29 -19.14 -5.37 9.89
N MET A 30 -19.04 -4.05 10.02
CA MET A 30 -19.98 -3.24 10.77
C MET A 30 -20.62 -2.20 9.88
N ASP A 31 -21.85 -1.82 10.18
CA ASP A 31 -22.52 -0.74 9.47
C ASP A 31 -21.90 0.64 9.77
N PRO A 32 -21.85 1.55 8.77
CA PRO A 32 -22.20 1.30 7.38
C PRO A 32 -21.13 0.46 6.68
N ALA A 33 -21.58 -0.49 5.85
CA ALA A 33 -20.73 -1.30 4.99
C ALA A 33 -19.89 -0.44 4.02
N ARG A 34 -18.58 -0.63 4.05
CA ARG A 34 -17.57 0.12 3.29
C ARG A 34 -16.39 -0.76 2.91
N ILE A 35 -15.84 -0.51 1.73
CA ILE A 35 -14.51 -0.97 1.33
C ILE A 35 -13.57 0.23 1.37
N TYR A 36 -12.46 0.11 2.09
CA TYR A 36 -11.44 1.16 2.21
C TYR A 36 -10.28 0.86 1.27
N SER A 37 -9.85 1.88 0.52
CA SER A 37 -8.58 1.85 -0.20
C SER A 37 -7.50 2.47 0.68
N LEU A 38 -6.42 1.73 0.88
CA LEU A 38 -5.26 2.12 1.66
C LEU A 38 -4.02 2.07 0.76
N SER A 39 -3.02 2.91 1.05
CA SER A 39 -1.68 2.75 0.51
C SER A 39 -0.66 2.59 1.62
N PHE A 40 0.35 1.79 1.33
CA PHE A 40 1.56 1.64 2.13
C PHE A 40 2.76 2.08 1.31
N ASP A 41 3.48 3.10 1.79
CA ASP A 41 4.74 3.56 1.22
C ASP A 41 5.90 2.92 2.00
N ASP A 42 6.62 1.99 1.36
CA ASP A 42 7.69 1.24 2.02
C ASP A 42 9.01 2.03 2.16
N ALA A 43 9.16 3.17 1.48
CA ALA A 43 10.30 4.07 1.68
C ALA A 43 10.10 4.93 2.93
N THR A 44 8.87 5.36 3.21
CA THR A 44 8.55 6.19 4.38
C THR A 44 8.00 5.38 5.55
N ASN A 45 7.62 4.11 5.33
CA ASN A 45 6.90 3.25 6.27
C ASN A 45 5.57 3.86 6.74
N GLU A 46 4.89 4.59 5.85
CA GLU A 46 3.63 5.26 6.17
C GLU A 46 2.42 4.53 5.57
N PHE A 47 1.36 4.44 6.37
CA PHE A 47 0.03 4.01 5.91
C PHE A 47 -0.88 5.20 5.72
N ARG A 48 -1.56 5.26 4.57
CA ARG A 48 -2.53 6.31 4.26
C ARG A 48 -3.85 5.69 3.81
N ARG A 49 -4.96 6.32 4.21
CA ARG A 49 -6.29 5.98 3.70
C ARG A 49 -6.57 6.89 2.51
N ASN A 50 -6.74 6.30 1.34
CA ASN A 50 -6.90 7.03 0.09
C ASN A 50 -8.36 7.33 -0.21
N GLY A 51 -9.26 6.46 0.25
CA GLY A 51 -10.69 6.65 0.05
C GLY A 51 -11.53 5.52 0.63
N ASN A 52 -12.84 5.62 0.42
CA ASN A 52 -13.78 4.54 0.67
C ASN A 52 -14.78 4.40 -0.48
N ILE A 53 -15.29 3.19 -0.63
CA ILE A 53 -16.33 2.81 -1.56
C ILE A 53 -17.52 2.34 -0.73
N THR A 54 -18.71 2.83 -1.05
CA THR A 54 -19.95 2.34 -0.45
C THR A 54 -20.17 0.90 -0.88
N ALA A 55 -20.39 0.02 0.08
CA ALA A 55 -20.64 -1.39 -0.17
C ALA A 55 -22.07 -1.72 0.29
N ASP A 56 -22.74 -2.61 -0.43
CA ASP A 56 -24.15 -2.94 -0.16
C ASP A 56 -24.31 -3.84 1.08
N ALA A 57 -23.28 -4.60 1.45
CA ALA A 57 -23.24 -5.50 2.60
C ALA A 57 -21.87 -5.47 3.31
N SER A 58 -21.77 -6.05 4.49
CA SER A 58 -20.49 -6.22 5.19
C SER A 58 -19.60 -7.24 4.46
N HIS A 59 -18.34 -6.90 4.20
CA HIS A 59 -17.44 -7.74 3.41
C HIS A 59 -16.35 -8.35 4.30
N ALA A 60 -16.49 -9.64 4.62
CA ALA A 60 -15.48 -10.40 5.37
C ALA A 60 -14.27 -10.81 4.51
N TRP A 61 -14.45 -10.82 3.18
CA TRP A 61 -13.46 -11.28 2.23
C TRP A 61 -13.55 -10.47 0.93
N ILE A 62 -12.41 -10.22 0.28
CA ILE A 62 -12.35 -9.49 -1.00
C ILE A 62 -11.57 -10.35 -2.00
N GLY A 63 -12.18 -10.59 -3.17
CA GLY A 63 -11.55 -11.28 -4.29
C GLY A 63 -11.09 -10.31 -5.37
N PHE A 64 -9.94 -10.62 -5.98
CA PHE A 64 -9.40 -9.87 -7.12
C PHE A 64 -9.38 -10.78 -8.34
N ASP A 65 -9.95 -10.33 -9.45
CA ASP A 65 -9.74 -10.97 -10.74
C ASP A 65 -8.53 -10.36 -11.47
N VAL A 66 -7.88 -11.16 -12.31
CA VAL A 66 -6.71 -10.81 -13.11
C VAL A 66 -7.01 -9.64 -14.07
N SER A 67 -8.29 -9.42 -14.40
CA SER A 67 -8.77 -8.28 -15.19
C SER A 67 -8.79 -6.94 -14.42
N ARG A 68 -8.35 -6.90 -13.14
CA ARG A 68 -8.47 -5.75 -12.22
C ARG A 68 -9.92 -5.38 -11.89
N VAL A 69 -10.85 -6.30 -12.11
CA VAL A 69 -12.24 -6.16 -11.69
C VAL A 69 -12.37 -6.79 -10.30
N TRP A 70 -12.84 -6.01 -9.34
CA TRP A 70 -13.17 -6.45 -8.00
C TRP A 70 -14.38 -7.37 -8.10
N VAL A 71 -14.19 -8.65 -7.78
CA VAL A 71 -15.31 -9.59 -7.75
C VAL A 71 -15.84 -9.61 -6.34
N ASN A 72 -17.07 -9.15 -6.18
CA ASN A 72 -17.84 -9.39 -4.96
C ASN A 72 -18.04 -10.91 -4.83
N LEU A 73 -17.56 -11.50 -3.73
CA LEU A 73 -17.66 -12.94 -3.47
C LEU A 73 -18.77 -13.27 -2.45
N ASP A 74 -19.68 -12.32 -2.18
CA ASP A 74 -20.79 -12.48 -1.26
C ASP A 74 -21.86 -13.46 -1.80
N GLU A 75 -21.74 -13.95 -3.04
CA GLU A 75 -22.57 -15.04 -3.58
C GLU A 75 -22.16 -16.45 -3.07
N CYS A 76 -21.10 -16.60 -2.26
CA CYS A 76 -20.66 -17.93 -1.83
C CYS A 76 -21.47 -18.57 -0.69
N CYS A 77 -22.49 -17.93 -0.15
CA CYS A 77 -23.36 -18.54 0.86
C CYS A 77 -24.84 -18.25 0.56
N SER A 78 -25.43 -19.12 -0.25
CA SER A 78 -26.85 -19.55 -0.29
C SER A 78 -27.92 -18.62 0.32
#